data_AF-A0A925XCH8-F1
#
_entry.id   AF-A0A925XCH8-F1
#
_cell.length_a   1.000
_cell.length_b   1.000
_cell.length_c   1.000
_cell.angle_alpha   90.00
_cell.angle_beta   90.00
_cell.angle_gamma   90.00
#
_symmetry.space_group_name_H-M   'P 1'
#
loop_
_entity.id
_entity.type
_entity.pdbx_description
1 polymer ?
#
loop_
_entity_poly.entity_id
_entity_poly.type
_entity_poly.pdbx_seq_one_letter_code
_entity_poly.pdbx_strand_id
1 'polypeptide(L)'
;MTEDACRLNENQRRAVESQIAETCQHRRWHLHAVNCRTNHVHVVVSAPETPPKKIRSDLKAWATKCLKEGFDPTRENWWAERGSIRYLNDEKSMEAAVIYVLDAQDRKDRDHHQPEA
;
A
#
# COMPACT_ATOMS: atom_id res chain seq x y z
N MET A 1 -5.47 2.92 25.17
CA MET A 1 -6.68 2.48 24.44
C MET A 1 -6.19 2.01 23.08
N THR A 2 -6.32 0.72 22.79
CA THR A 2 -5.92 0.17 21.49
C THR A 2 -7.03 0.56 20.53
N GLU A 3 -6.78 1.51 19.61
CA GLU A 3 -7.74 1.80 18.56
C GLU A 3 -8.09 0.52 17.80
N ASP A 4 -9.38 0.34 17.51
CA ASP A 4 -9.83 -0.75 16.65
C ASP A 4 -9.08 -0.70 15.31
N ALA A 5 -8.71 -1.90 14.84
CA ALA A 5 -8.00 -2.07 13.57
C ALA A 5 -8.73 -1.29 12.47
N CYS A 6 -8.03 -0.36 11.83
CA CYS A 6 -8.59 0.44 10.76
C CYS A 6 -9.06 -0.48 9.62
N ARG A 7 -10.37 -0.51 9.38
CA ARG A 7 -10.96 -1.23 8.25
C ARG A 7 -11.56 -0.26 7.25
N LEU A 8 -11.11 -0.38 6.00
CA LEU A 8 -11.55 0.47 4.89
C LEU A 8 -12.77 -0.16 4.22
N ASN A 9 -13.86 0.62 4.15
CA ASN A 9 -15.02 0.28 3.34
C ASN A 9 -14.73 0.45 1.85
N GLU A 10 -15.64 0.00 0.98
CA GLU A 10 -15.45 0.04 -0.47
C GLU A 10 -15.18 1.44 -1.04
N ASN A 11 -15.89 2.46 -0.55
CA ASN A 11 -15.69 3.85 -0.99
C ASN A 11 -14.33 4.39 -0.55
N GLN A 12 -13.92 4.10 0.69
CA GLN A 12 -12.61 4.47 1.22
C GLN A 12 -11.48 3.80 0.43
N ARG A 13 -11.64 2.53 0.07
CA ARG A 13 -10.64 1.79 -0.72
C ARG A 13 -10.46 2.41 -2.11
N ARG A 14 -11.56 2.71 -2.81
CA ARG A 14 -11.52 3.40 -4.11
C ARG A 14 -10.86 4.78 -4.03
N ALA A 15 -11.17 5.54 -2.97
CA ALA A 15 -10.59 6.86 -2.76
C ALA A 15 -9.07 6.77 -2.53
N VAL A 16 -8.62 5.79 -1.74
CA VAL A 16 -7.19 5.54 -1.50
C VAL A 16 -6.47 5.14 -2.79
N GLU A 17 -7.03 4.23 -3.58
CA GLU A 17 -6.44 3.82 -4.87
C GLU A 17 -6.30 5.01 -5.82
N SER A 18 -7.36 5.82 -5.93
CA SER A 18 -7.37 7.03 -6.76
C SER A 18 -6.33 8.05 -6.28
N GLN A 19 -6.26 8.29 -4.97
CA GLN A 19 -5.30 9.22 -4.39
C GLN A 19 -3.85 8.76 -4.59
N ILE A 20 -3.58 7.45 -4.50
CA ILE A 20 -2.26 6.89 -4.77
C ILE A 20 -1.87 7.11 -6.23
N ALA A 21 -2.79 6.85 -7.16
CA ALA A 21 -2.56 7.11 -8.58
C ALA A 21 -2.25 8.59 -8.86
N GLU A 22 -3.03 9.51 -8.29
CA GLU A 22 -2.79 10.95 -8.40
C GLU A 22 -1.45 11.36 -7.79
N THR A 23 -1.09 10.82 -6.63
CA THR A 23 0.18 11.12 -5.96
C THR A 23 1.36 10.68 -6.84
N CYS A 24 1.30 9.46 -7.39
CA CYS A 24 2.31 8.95 -8.31
C CYS A 24 2.43 9.85 -9.55
N GLN A 25 1.30 10.25 -10.15
CA GLN A 25 1.28 11.15 -11.30
C GLN A 25 1.93 12.50 -10.99
N HIS A 26 1.53 13.14 -9.88
CA HIS A 26 2.08 14.43 -9.46
C HIS A 26 3.58 14.35 -9.14
N ARG A 27 4.03 13.24 -8.57
CA ARG A 27 5.45 12.99 -8.24
C ARG A 27 6.27 12.46 -9.42
N ARG A 28 5.65 12.22 -10.58
CA ARG A 28 6.26 11.58 -11.76
C ARG A 28 6.84 10.19 -11.46
N TRP A 29 6.17 9.45 -10.59
CA TRP A 29 6.47 8.04 -10.34
C TRP A 29 5.62 7.16 -11.26
N HIS A 30 6.21 6.10 -11.79
CA HIS A 30 5.48 5.17 -12.63
C HIS A 30 4.77 4.14 -11.76
N LEU A 31 3.44 4.25 -11.67
CA LEU A 31 2.60 3.31 -10.94
C LEU A 31 2.28 2.11 -11.82
N HIS A 32 2.77 0.92 -11.44
CA HIS A 32 2.50 -0.33 -12.14
C HIS A 32 1.20 -0.98 -11.67
N ALA A 33 0.98 -0.98 -10.35
CA ALA A 33 -0.19 -1.59 -9.74
C ALA A 33 -0.49 -0.96 -8.38
N VAL A 34 -1.78 -0.86 -8.05
CA VAL A 34 -2.26 -0.52 -6.71
C VAL A 34 -3.48 -1.40 -6.41
N ASN A 35 -3.56 -1.89 -5.17
CA ASN A 35 -4.72 -2.62 -4.68
C ASN A 35 -4.93 -2.31 -3.20
N CYS A 36 -6.05 -1.67 -2.90
CA CYS A 36 -6.46 -1.33 -1.54
C CYS A 36 -7.44 -2.40 -1.03
N ARG A 37 -6.99 -3.16 -0.03
CA ARG A 37 -7.80 -4.14 0.69
C ARG A 37 -8.46 -3.51 1.91
N THR A 38 -9.24 -4.31 2.63
CA THR A 38 -9.98 -3.82 3.81
C THR A 38 -9.07 -3.43 4.97
N ASN A 39 -7.83 -3.94 5.05
CA ASN A 39 -6.92 -3.70 6.17
C ASN A 39 -5.47 -3.38 5.74
N HIS A 40 -5.15 -3.40 4.44
CA HIS A 40 -3.82 -3.10 3.92
C HIS A 40 -3.88 -2.62 2.48
N VAL A 41 -2.79 -2.01 2.00
CA VAL A 41 -2.66 -1.53 0.62
C VAL A 41 -1.36 -2.05 0.02
N HIS A 42 -1.44 -2.56 -1.19
CA HIS A 42 -0.28 -2.94 -1.99
C HIS A 42 -0.07 -1.95 -3.12
N VAL A 43 1.19 -1.55 -3.35
CA VAL A 43 1.58 -0.61 -4.40
C VAL A 43 2.89 -1.09 -5.03
N VAL A 44 2.93 -1.17 -6.36
CA VAL A 44 4.14 -1.41 -7.14
C VAL A 44 4.44 -0.16 -7.95
N VAL A 45 5.60 0.44 -7.72
CA VAL A 45 5.97 1.74 -8.28
C VAL A 45 7.45 1.78 -8.64
N SER A 46 7.77 2.36 -9.80
CA SER A 46 9.13 2.70 -10.19
C SER A 46 9.39 4.19 -10.01
N ALA A 47 10.42 4.52 -9.23
CA ALA A 47 10.85 5.88 -8.95
C ALA A 47 12.37 5.90 -8.68
N PRO A 48 13.21 5.86 -9.72
CA PRO A 48 14.65 5.60 -9.59
C PRO A 48 15.40 6.63 -8.74
N GLU A 49 14.94 7.88 -8.75
CA GLU A 49 15.57 8.99 -8.03
C GLU A 49 15.01 9.20 -6.61
N THR A 50 14.00 8.42 -6.20
CA THR A 50 13.31 8.62 -4.92
C THR A 50 13.60 7.48 -3.94
N PRO A 51 14.10 7.76 -2.73
CA PRO A 51 14.29 6.73 -1.70
C PRO A 51 12.96 6.05 -1.34
N PRO A 52 12.88 4.71 -1.21
CA PRO A 52 11.61 4.01 -0.96
C PRO A 52 10.91 4.41 0.34
N LYS A 53 11.66 4.79 1.37
CA LYS A 53 11.09 5.32 2.62
C LYS A 53 10.28 6.61 2.35
N LYS A 54 10.75 7.46 1.44
CA LYS A 54 10.05 8.68 1.04
C LYS A 54 8.79 8.37 0.24
N ILE A 55 8.86 7.43 -0.71
CA ILE A 55 7.69 6.97 -1.47
C ILE A 55 6.58 6.53 -0.51
N ARG A 56 6.90 5.60 0.41
CA ARG A 56 5.93 5.11 1.41
C ARG A 56 5.38 6.23 2.28
N SER A 57 6.24 7.15 2.73
CA SER A 57 5.82 8.27 3.59
C SER A 57 4.83 9.19 2.87
N ASP A 58 5.13 9.57 1.64
CA ASP A 58 4.30 10.45 0.83
C ASP A 58 2.94 9.78 0.51
N LEU A 59 2.95 8.51 0.07
CA LEU A 59 1.71 7.77 -0.22
C LEU A 59 0.80 7.68 1.02
N LYS A 60 1.36 7.38 2.19
CA LYS A 60 0.60 7.32 3.46
C LYS A 60 0.05 8.69 3.86
N ALA A 61 0.84 9.75 3.69
CA ALA A 61 0.41 11.10 4.05
C ALA A 61 -0.77 11.57 3.19
N TRP A 62 -0.67 11.41 1.86
CA TRP A 62 -1.75 11.79 0.95
C TRP A 62 -2.99 10.92 1.10
N ALA A 63 -2.83 9.60 1.26
CA ALA A 63 -3.97 8.72 1.51
C ALA A 63 -4.65 9.05 2.85
N THR A 64 -3.90 9.38 3.91
CA THR A 64 -4.47 9.86 5.18
C THR A 64 -5.26 11.15 4.99
N LYS A 65 -4.70 12.12 4.24
CA LYS A 65 -5.38 13.39 3.96
C LYS A 65 -6.71 13.15 3.24
N CYS A 66 -6.71 12.35 2.18
CA CYS A 66 -7.90 11.96 1.43
C CYS A 66 -8.97 11.32 2.34
N LEU A 67 -8.55 10.40 3.22
CA LEU A 67 -9.48 9.71 4.13
C LEU A 67 -10.08 10.66 5.19
N LYS A 68 -9.28 11.60 5.71
CA LYS A 68 -9.75 12.61 6.67
C LYS A 68 -10.73 13.59 6.03
N GLU A 69 -10.44 14.06 4.83
CA GLU A 69 -11.26 15.05 4.12
C GLU A 69 -12.55 14.42 3.56
N GLY A 70 -12.48 13.17 3.09
CA GLY A 70 -13.59 12.51 2.40
C GLY A 70 -14.51 11.67 3.29
N PHE A 71 -14.05 11.23 4.48
CA PHE A 71 -14.79 10.20 5.24
C PHE A 71 -14.88 10.47 6.74
N ASP A 72 -13.75 10.60 7.43
CA ASP A 72 -13.75 10.80 8.88
C ASP A 72 -12.57 11.68 9.32
N PRO A 73 -12.82 12.99 9.58
CA PRO A 73 -11.78 13.91 10.01
C PRO A 73 -11.33 13.66 11.46
N THR A 74 -12.11 12.93 12.27
CA THR A 74 -11.85 12.72 13.70
C THR A 74 -10.88 11.56 13.95
N ARG A 75 -10.77 10.62 13.00
CA ARG A 75 -9.83 9.50 13.13
C ARG A 75 -8.38 9.97 13.00
N GLU A 76 -7.58 9.67 14.03
CA GLU A 76 -6.17 10.03 14.05
C GLU A 76 -5.30 9.06 13.25
N ASN A 77 -5.49 7.75 13.45
CA ASN A 77 -4.62 6.71 12.88
C ASN A 77 -5.32 5.86 11.80
N TRP A 78 -5.01 6.16 10.54
CA TRP A 78 -5.48 5.41 9.37
C TRP A 78 -4.55 4.26 8.95
N TRP A 79 -3.27 4.34 9.31
CA TRP A 79 -2.26 3.37 8.92
C TRP A 79 -1.38 3.01 10.12
N ALA A 80 -0.91 1.76 10.19
CA ALA A 80 0.16 1.39 11.12
C ALA A 80 1.40 2.26 10.87
N GLU A 81 2.21 2.58 11.89
CA GLU A 81 3.38 3.47 11.76
C GLU A 81 4.36 3.00 10.67
N ARG A 82 4.63 1.69 10.63
CA ARG A 82 5.55 1.06 9.68
C ARG A 82 4.82 0.54 8.43
N GLY A 83 5.55 -0.13 7.55
CA GLY A 83 5.03 -0.79 6.36
C GLY A 83 6.15 -1.52 5.63
N SER A 84 5.84 -2.64 4.98
CA SER A 84 6.83 -3.43 4.24
C SER A 84 7.27 -2.70 2.98
N ILE A 85 8.59 -2.67 2.73
CA ILE A 85 9.20 -2.17 1.51
C ILE A 85 10.04 -3.32 0.95
N ARG A 86 9.88 -3.63 -0.33
CA ARG A 86 10.70 -4.61 -1.05
C ARG A 86 11.21 -3.97 -2.32
N TYR A 87 12.50 -4.16 -2.61
CA TYR A 87 13.09 -3.77 -3.89
C TYR A 87 12.84 -4.89 -4.89
N LEU A 88 12.36 -4.53 -6.08
CA LEU A 88 12.18 -5.44 -7.20
C LEU A 88 13.25 -5.07 -8.23
N ASN A 89 14.30 -5.89 -8.33
CA ASN A 89 15.53 -5.56 -9.06
C ASN A 89 15.58 -6.18 -10.47
N ASP A 90 14.59 -6.99 -10.83
CA ASP A 90 14.49 -7.65 -12.13
C ASP A 90 13.05 -7.61 -12.65
N GLU A 91 12.91 -7.62 -13.98
CA GLU A 91 11.65 -7.47 -14.69
C GLU A 91 10.65 -8.59 -14.36
N LYS A 92 11.15 -9.82 -14.15
CA LYS A 92 10.32 -10.96 -13.75
C LYS A 92 9.75 -10.79 -12.34
N SER A 93 10.55 -10.29 -11.40
CA SER A 93 10.07 -9.93 -10.06
C SER A 93 9.08 -8.76 -10.09
N MET A 94 9.22 -7.83 -11.03
CA MET A 94 8.27 -6.74 -11.24
C MET A 94 6.92 -7.25 -11.75
N GLU A 95 6.91 -8.06 -12.81
CA GLU A 95 5.70 -8.68 -13.36
C GLU A 95 5.00 -9.57 -12.33
N ALA A 96 5.76 -10.41 -11.61
CA ALA A 96 5.21 -11.24 -10.56
C ALA A 96 4.60 -10.42 -9.42
N ALA A 97 5.21 -9.29 -9.05
CA ALA A 97 4.65 -8.39 -8.05
C ALA A 97 3.39 -7.68 -8.56
N VAL A 98 3.34 -7.27 -9.82
CA VAL A 98 2.15 -6.69 -10.44
C VAL A 98 1.01 -7.70 -10.46
N ILE A 99 1.26 -8.91 -10.92
CA ILE A 99 0.30 -10.01 -10.90
C ILE A 99 -0.15 -10.29 -9.47
N TYR A 100 0.76 -10.36 -8.50
CA TYR A 100 0.41 -10.55 -7.09
C TYR A 100 -0.46 -9.40 -6.57
N VAL A 101 -0.15 -8.14 -6.88
CA VAL A 101 -0.98 -7.00 -6.43
C VAL A 101 -2.35 -7.05 -7.07
N LEU A 102 -2.48 -7.48 -8.32
CA LEU A 102 -3.76 -7.61 -9.01
C LEU A 102 -4.57 -8.84 -8.55
N ASP A 103 -3.90 -9.96 -8.25
CA ASP A 103 -4.52 -11.29 -8.09
C ASP A 103 -4.55 -11.80 -6.62
N ALA A 104 -3.66 -11.33 -5.74
CA ALA A 104 -3.51 -11.94 -4.43
C ALA A 104 -4.71 -11.68 -3.51
N GLN A 105 -5.51 -12.73 -3.30
CA GLN A 105 -6.27 -12.95 -2.08
C GLN A 105 -5.32 -13.10 -0.88
N ASP A 106 -5.86 -12.79 0.31
CA ASP A 106 -5.24 -12.92 1.63
C ASP A 106 -4.26 -14.10 1.70
N ARG A 107 -2.95 -13.81 1.69
CA ARG A 107 -1.97 -14.76 2.22
C ARG A 107 -2.05 -14.71 3.76
N LYS A 108 -3.12 -15.31 4.30
CA LYS A 108 -2.96 -16.11 5.53
C LYS A 108 -2.23 -17.37 5.09
N ASP A 109 -0.93 -17.40 5.31
CA ASP A 109 -0.19 -18.62 5.69
C ASP A 109 1.31 -18.30 5.72
N ARG A 110 1.78 -18.06 6.94
CA ARG A 110 3.13 -18.41 7.36
C ARG A 110 3.03 -18.87 8.81
N ASP A 111 2.38 -20.01 9.00
CA ASP A 111 2.69 -20.91 10.09
C ASP A 111 3.36 -22.17 9.52
N HIS A 112 4.42 -22.59 10.23
CA HIS A 112 5.08 -23.88 10.22
C HIS A 112 5.82 -24.40 8.97
N HIS A 113 7.16 -24.41 9.12
CA HIS A 113 8.03 -25.60 9.17
C HIS A 113 9.30 -25.43 8.32
N GLN A 114 10.41 -25.13 8.99
CA GLN A 114 11.75 -25.48 8.48
C GLN A 114 11.98 -26.97 8.79
N PRO A 115 12.36 -27.82 7.84
CA PRO A 115 13.04 -29.05 8.17
C PRO A 115 14.52 -28.73 8.43
N GLU A 116 14.96 -29.04 9.64
CA GLU A 116 16.39 -29.14 9.97
C GLU A 116 16.97 -30.39 9.29
N ALA A 117 18.19 -30.26 8.76
CA ALA A 117 19.04 -31.36 8.34
C ALA A 117 20.30 -31.37 9.21
#